data_AF-A0A496U0H3-F1
#
_entry.id   AF-A0A496U0H3-F1
#
_cell.length_a   1.000
_cell.length_b   1.000
_cell.length_c   1.000
_cell.angle_alpha   90.00
_cell.angle_beta   90.00
_cell.angle_gamma   90.00
#
_symmetry.space_group_name_H-M   'P 1'
#
loop_
_entity.id
_entity.type
_entity.pdbx_description
1 polymer ?
#
loop_
_entity_poly.entity_id
_entity_poly.type
_entity_poly.pdbx_seq_one_letter_code
_entity_poly.pdbx_strand_id
1 'polypeptide(L)' 'MSYFDDSEKIALLRLDSIPGIGGTRTRNLIARFKNPSAVFQASFAELTKVEGIDKRLALNILNKKTD' A
#
# COMPACT_ATOMS: atom_id res chain seq x y z
N MET A 1 7.08 -24.53 -7.63
CA MET A 1 7.47 -23.61 -6.54
C MET A 1 7.18 -22.21 -7.03
N SER A 2 6.09 -21.59 -6.59
CA SER A 2 5.62 -20.31 -7.15
C SER A 2 6.65 -19.23 -6.83
N TYR A 3 7.30 -18.70 -7.86
CA TYR A 3 8.04 -17.45 -7.80
C TYR A 3 7.03 -16.40 -7.35
N PHE A 4 6.95 -16.15 -6.04
CA PHE A 4 6.41 -14.89 -5.56
C PHE A 4 7.34 -13.82 -6.12
N ASP A 5 6.92 -13.34 -7.29
CA ASP A 5 7.36 -12.22 -8.09
C ASP A 5 8.18 -11.26 -7.24
N ASP A 6 9.48 -11.12 -7.52
CA ASP A 6 10.33 -10.23 -6.74
C ASP A 6 9.80 -8.79 -6.74
N SER A 7 9.02 -8.44 -7.76
CA SER A 7 8.23 -7.21 -7.83
C SER A 7 7.24 -7.06 -6.66
N GLU A 8 6.49 -8.09 -6.29
CA GLU A 8 5.53 -8.07 -5.18
C GLU A 8 6.25 -7.99 -3.82
N LYS A 9 7.40 -8.66 -3.68
CA LYS A 9 8.24 -8.52 -2.47
C LYS A 9 8.79 -7.11 -2.33
N ILE A 10 9.29 -6.53 -3.41
CA ILE A 10 9.77 -5.15 -3.43
C ILE A 10 8.63 -4.19 -3.10
N ALA A 11 7.44 -4.38 -3.68
CA ALA A 11 6.27 -3.57 -3.37
C ALA A 11 5.85 -3.70 -1.89
N LEU A 12 5.91 -4.91 -1.32
CA LEU A 12 5.65 -5.12 0.09
C LEU A 12 6.65 -4.40 1.00
N LEU A 13 7.96 -4.53 0.70
CA LEU A 13 9.01 -3.82 1.43
C LEU A 13 8.85 -2.30 1.33
N ARG A 14 8.43 -1.80 0.16
CA ARG A 14 8.12 -0.39 -0.03
C ARG A 14 6.94 0.06 0.83
N LEU A 15 5.87 -0.73 0.94
CA LEU A 15 4.74 -0.41 1.82
C LEU A 15 5.17 -0.35 3.28
N ASP A 16 5.94 -1.34 3.73
CA ASP A 16 6.42 -1.42 5.12
C ASP A 16 7.41 -0.30 5.46
N SER A 17 8.11 0.23 4.45
CA SER A 17 9.00 1.38 4.60
C SER A 17 8.27 2.72 4.75
N ILE A 18 6.94 2.78 4.51
CA ILE A 18 6.17 4.02 4.64
C ILE A 18 5.91 4.32 6.12
N PRO A 19 6.36 5.46 6.66
CA PRO A 19 6.09 5.82 8.05
C PRO A 19 4.59 5.86 8.34
N GLY A 20 4.18 5.11 9.35
CA GLY A 20 2.78 4.97 9.74
C GLY A 20 2.04 3.83 9.04
N ILE A 21 2.63 3.10 8.10
CA ILE A 21 2.08 1.84 7.59
C ILE A 21 2.79 0.69 8.29
N GLY A 22 2.17 0.18 9.35
CA GLY A 22 2.63 -1.04 10.02
C GLY A 22 1.89 -2.28 9.52
N GLY A 23 2.28 -3.46 10.01
CA GLY A 23 1.78 -4.76 9.54
C GLY A 23 0.25 -4.93 9.55
N THR A 24 -0.50 -4.26 10.42
CA THR A 24 -1.98 -4.28 10.37
C THR A 24 -2.52 -3.55 9.15
N ARG A 25 -2.02 -2.34 8.87
CA ARG A 25 -2.43 -1.55 7.70
C ARG A 25 -1.99 -2.21 6.40
N THR A 26 -0.78 -2.78 6.39
CA THR A 26 -0.28 -3.59 5.27
C THR A 26 -1.19 -4.77 4.98
N ARG A 27 -1.59 -5.53 6.01
CA ARG A 27 -2.53 -6.65 5.85
C ARG A 27 -3.89 -6.19 5.33
N ASN A 28 -4.44 -5.09 5.84
CA ASN A 28 -5.72 -4.55 5.37
C ASN A 28 -5.66 -4.13 3.89
N LEU A 29 -4.57 -3.48 3.48
CA LEU A 29 -4.31 -3.10 2.09
C LEU A 29 -4.24 -4.34 1.18
N ILE A 30 -3.45 -5.35 1.56
CA ILE A 30 -3.31 -6.58 0.79
C ILE A 30 -4.63 -7.36 0.75
N ALA A 31 -5.38 -7.39 1.86
CA ALA A 31 -6.70 -8.03 1.88
C ALA A 31 -7.68 -7.37 0.88
N ARG A 32 -7.63 -6.04 0.76
CA ARG A 32 -8.48 -5.27 -0.15
C ARG A 32 -8.05 -5.37 -1.62
N PHE A 33 -6.76 -5.20 -1.90
CA PHE A 33 -6.20 -5.08 -3.25
C PHE A 33 -5.55 -6.36 -3.78
N LYS A 34 -5.56 -7.44 -2.98
CA LYS A 34 -4.96 -8.76 -3.23
C LYS A 34 -3.44 -8.80 -3.24
N ASN A 35 -2.80 -7.83 -3.90
CA ASN A 35 -1.35 -7.81 -4.11
C ASN A 35 -0.73 -6.45 -3.71
N PRO A 36 0.47 -6.43 -3.13
CA PRO A 36 1.21 -5.20 -2.81
C PRO A 36 1.34 -4.20 -3.97
N SER A 37 1.66 -4.65 -5.19
CA SER A 37 1.80 -3.74 -6.34
C SER A 37 0.49 -3.03 -6.70
N ALA A 38 -0.65 -3.70 -6.52
CA ALA A 38 -1.96 -3.13 -6.80
C ALA A 38 -2.30 -1.95 -5.87
N VAL A 39 -1.72 -1.92 -4.66
CA VAL A 39 -1.88 -0.79 -3.73
C VAL A 39 -1.32 0.51 -4.32
N PHE A 40 -0.17 0.44 -5.02
CA PHE A 40 0.44 1.62 -5.65
C PHE A 40 -0.25 2.06 -6.94
N GLN A 41 -1.09 1.19 -7.52
CA GLN A 41 -1.90 1.49 -8.72
C GLN A 41 -3.31 1.95 -8.35
N ALA A 42 -3.74 1.75 -7.10
CA ALA A 42 -5.04 2.14 -6.61
C ALA A 42 -5.22 3.66 -6.65
N SER A 43 -6.48 4.10 -6.80
CA SER A 43 -6.79 5.52 -6.69
C SER A 43 -6.73 6.01 -5.24
N PHE A 44 -6.49 7.30 -5.06
CA PHE A 44 -6.53 7.94 -3.73
C PHE A 44 -7.83 7.64 -2.98
N ALA A 45 -8.97 7.70 -3.68
CA ALA A 45 -10.28 7.43 -3.10
C ALA A 45 -10.39 5.98 -2.60
N GLU A 46 -9.85 5.00 -3.33
CA GLU A 46 -9.84 3.60 -2.90
C GLU A 46 -8.93 3.36 -1.69
N LEU A 47 -7.76 4.00 -1.66
CA LEU A 47 -6.85 3.92 -0.52
C LEU A 47 -7.51 4.45 0.75
N THR A 48 -8.18 5.60 0.68
CA THR A 48 -8.89 6.18 1.84
C THR A 48 -10.09 5.38 2.33
N LYS A 49 -10.57 4.39 1.56
CA LYS A 49 -11.64 3.48 1.99
C LYS A 49 -11.10 2.30 2.80
N VAL A 50 -9.79 2.11 2.86
CA VAL A 50 -9.18 1.04 3.65
C VAL A 50 -9.11 1.48 5.11
N GLU A 51 -9.56 0.59 5.99
CA GLU A 51 -9.55 0.84 7.43
C GLU A 51 -8.14 1.17 7.94
N GLY A 52 -8.02 2.32 8.60
CA GLY A 52 -6.76 2.84 9.12
C GLY A 52 -5.88 3.56 8.09
N ILE A 53 -6.35 3.79 6.87
CA ILE A 53 -5.65 4.59 5.85
C ILE A 53 -6.32 5.95 5.71
N ASP A 54 -5.71 6.95 6.34
CA ASP A 54 -6.15 8.34 6.23
C ASP A 54 -5.65 9.00 4.94
N LYS A 55 -6.21 10.17 4.61
CA LYS A 55 -5.80 10.98 3.44
C LYS A 55 -4.28 11.18 3.37
N ARG A 56 -3.64 11.47 4.51
CA ARG A 56 -2.17 11.65 4.57
C ARG A 56 -1.41 10.39 4.21
N LEU A 57 -1.86 9.22 4.67
CA LEU A 57 -1.23 7.93 4.36
C LEU A 57 -1.47 7.56 2.89
N ALA A 58 -2.68 7.77 2.38
CA ALA A 58 -2.97 7.55 0.97
C ALA A 58 -2.08 8.42 0.05
N LEU A 59 -1.82 9.68 0.40
CA LEU A 59 -0.87 10.52 -0.34
C LEU A 59 0.58 10.01 -0.24
N ASN A 60 1.00 9.57 0.94
CA ASN A 60 2.32 8.97 1.14
C ASN A 60 2.50 7.68 0.31
N ILE A 61 1.48 6.83 0.24
CA ILE A 61 1.48 5.60 -0.59
C ILE A 61 1.65 5.96 -2.06
N LEU A 62 0.91 6.97 -2.55
CA LEU A 62 1.00 7.43 -3.92
C LEU A 62 2.26 8.26 -4.21
N ASN A 63 3.10 8.51 -3.20
CA ASN A 63 4.26 9.39 -3.27
C ASN A 63 3.94 10.75 -3.93
N LYS A 64 2.71 11.25 -3.74
CA LYS A 64 2.31 12.56 -4.24
C LYS A 64 2.76 13.59 -3.21
N LYS A 65 3.70 14.46 -3.60
CA LYS A 65 3.96 15.68 -2.83
C LYS A 65 2.66 16.50 -2.82
N THR A 66 2.21 16.85 -1.62
CA THR A 66 1.26 17.95 -1.46
C THR A 66 2.08 19.20 -1.75
N ASP A 67 1.95 19.72 -2.96
CA ASP A 67 2.43 21.06 -3.34
C ASP A 67 1.45 22.10 -2.79
#